data_AF-Q4RBI4-F1
#
_entry.id   AF-Q4RBI4-F1
#
_cell.length_a   1.000
_cell.length_b   1.000
_cell.length_c   1.000
_cell.angle_alpha   90.00
_cell.angle_beta   90.00
_cell.angle_gamma   90.00
#
_symmetry.space_group_name_H-M   'P 1'
#
loop_
_entity.id
_entity.type
_entity.pdbx_description
1 polymer ?
#
loop_
_entity_poly.entity_id
_entity_poly.type
_entity_poly.pdbx_seq_one_letter_code
_entity_poly.pdbx_strand_id
1 'polypeptide(L)'
;LLPLEVDTNTNQSGNFMLKPVPFSPYRSPLLAFKSYRFSPYYRTKEKLSLRSVSHSNTVDPMKCFCRFDLTGTCNDDDCRWQHMRDCTMMGNQLFQDILSYSLPLIGCPESSSNEDIHVATGRSNSLLFIIGIIV
;
A
#
# COMPACT_ATOMS: atom_id res chain seq x y z
N LEU A 1 -29.52 28.50 0.15
CA LEU A 1 -29.25 29.72 -0.63
C LEU A 1 -28.81 30.81 0.33
N LEU A 2 -27.51 31.02 0.50
CA LEU A 2 -26.88 32.32 0.75
C LEU A 2 -25.38 32.21 0.32
N PRO A 3 -24.77 33.26 -0.24
CA PRO A 3 -23.54 33.17 -1.04
C PRO A 3 -22.27 33.29 -0.19
N LEU A 4 -21.18 32.64 -0.63
CA LEU A 4 -19.83 32.86 -0.11
C LEU A 4 -19.28 34.17 -0.70
N GLU A 5 -19.06 35.17 0.15
CA GLU A 5 -18.38 36.40 -0.25
C GLU A 5 -16.87 36.15 -0.31
N VAL A 6 -16.27 36.47 -1.46
CA VAL A 6 -14.84 36.44 -1.70
C VAL A 6 -14.31 37.84 -1.39
N ASP A 7 -13.67 38.00 -0.24
CA ASP A 7 -12.93 39.23 0.07
C ASP A 7 -11.56 39.18 -0.60
N THR A 8 -11.50 39.78 -1.78
CA THR A 8 -10.24 40.24 -2.39
C THR A 8 -9.68 41.39 -1.57
N ASN A 9 -8.58 41.17 -0.86
CA ASN A 9 -7.72 42.25 -0.39
C ASN A 9 -6.24 41.93 -0.68
N THR A 10 -5.78 42.46 -1.82
CA THR A 10 -4.39 42.68 -2.18
C THR A 10 -3.79 43.78 -1.30
N ASN A 11 -2.71 43.48 -0.58
CA ASN A 11 -1.49 44.32 -0.46
C ASN A 11 -0.62 43.87 0.71
N GLN A 12 0.31 42.94 0.45
CA GLN A 12 1.60 42.94 1.12
C GLN A 12 2.66 42.59 0.08
N SER A 13 3.29 43.62 -0.49
CA SER A 13 4.57 43.52 -1.19
C SER A 13 5.68 43.20 -0.20
N GLY A 14 5.59 42.04 0.44
CA GLY A 14 6.73 41.41 1.08
C GLY A 14 7.58 40.83 -0.03
N ASN A 15 8.79 41.34 -0.20
CA ASN A 15 9.81 40.74 -1.05
C ASN A 15 10.16 39.37 -0.43
N PHE A 16 9.31 38.37 -0.69
CA PHE A 16 9.64 36.97 -0.42
C PHE A 16 10.75 36.64 -1.39
N MET A 17 11.98 36.91 -0.97
CA MET A 17 13.17 36.36 -1.58
C MET A 17 13.01 34.84 -1.48
N LEU A 18 12.42 34.24 -2.51
CA LEU A 18 12.15 32.81 -2.59
C LEU A 18 13.51 32.12 -2.60
N LYS A 19 14.00 31.76 -1.42
CA LYS A 19 15.25 31.00 -1.30
C LYS A 19 15.04 29.70 -2.07
N PRO A 20 15.89 29.35 -3.05
CA PRO A 20 15.76 28.12 -3.79
C PRO A 20 15.74 26.95 -2.80
N VAL A 21 14.71 26.12 -2.88
CA VAL A 21 14.65 24.89 -2.09
C VAL A 21 15.79 23.99 -2.59
N PRO A 22 16.68 23.51 -1.71
CA PRO A 22 17.75 22.62 -2.15
C PRO A 22 17.15 21.36 -2.75
N PHE A 23 17.82 20.82 -3.78
CA PHE A 23 17.42 19.54 -4.34
C PHE A 23 17.52 18.46 -3.26
N SER A 24 16.40 17.81 -2.96
CA SER A 24 16.37 16.61 -2.12
C SER A 24 16.65 15.36 -2.97
N PRO A 25 17.15 14.27 -2.37
CA PRO A 25 17.20 12.98 -3.03
C PRO A 25 15.85 12.60 -3.63
N TYR A 26 15.85 12.11 -4.87
CA TYR A 26 14.62 11.72 -5.57
C TYR A 26 13.89 10.61 -4.78
N ARG A 27 12.64 10.89 -4.43
CA ARG A 27 11.71 9.93 -3.84
C ARG A 27 10.69 9.53 -4.89
N SER A 28 10.62 8.23 -5.17
CA SER A 28 9.73 7.72 -6.22
C SER A 28 8.26 7.92 -5.83
N PRO A 29 7.42 8.56 -6.67
CA PRO A 29 5.97 8.58 -6.49
C PRO A 29 5.37 7.16 -6.45
N LEU A 30 6.08 6.17 -7.01
CA LEU A 30 5.63 4.78 -7.02
C LEU A 30 5.59 4.16 -5.62
N LEU A 31 6.24 4.75 -4.62
CA LEU A 31 6.16 4.33 -3.21
C LEU A 31 4.73 4.34 -2.64
N ALA A 32 3.78 4.99 -3.32
CA ALA A 32 2.37 4.93 -2.94
C ALA A 32 1.69 3.60 -3.33
N PHE A 33 2.28 2.80 -4.23
CA PHE A 33 1.67 1.58 -4.76
C PHE A 33 2.25 0.32 -4.13
N LYS A 34 1.38 -0.66 -3.82
CA LYS A 34 1.79 -1.97 -3.31
C LYS A 34 2.73 -2.72 -4.24
N SER A 35 2.60 -2.52 -5.56
CA SER A 35 3.45 -3.12 -6.59
C SER A 35 4.89 -2.64 -6.54
N TYR A 36 5.19 -1.51 -5.87
CA TYR A 36 6.57 -1.04 -5.74
C TYR A 36 7.46 -2.00 -4.94
N ARG A 37 6.87 -2.94 -4.19
CA ARG A 37 7.58 -4.07 -3.55
C ARG A 37 8.38 -4.93 -4.53
N PHE A 38 8.01 -4.95 -5.80
CA PHE A 38 8.70 -5.68 -6.86
C PHE A 38 9.83 -4.87 -7.52
N SER A 39 9.99 -3.60 -7.15
CA SER A 39 11.12 -2.80 -7.60
C SER A 39 12.42 -3.28 -6.92
N PRO A 40 13.54 -3.42 -7.66
CA PRO A 40 14.85 -3.67 -7.06
C PRO A 40 15.23 -2.62 -6.00
N TYR A 41 14.71 -1.39 -6.13
CA TYR A 41 14.95 -0.29 -5.21
C TYR A 41 14.22 -0.39 -3.88
N TYR A 42 13.18 -1.23 -3.77
CA TYR A 42 12.38 -1.37 -2.56
C TYR A 42 13.23 -1.81 -1.36
N ARG A 43 14.06 -2.84 -1.54
CA ARG A 43 14.97 -3.33 -0.49
C ARG A 43 16.31 -2.61 -0.48
N THR A 44 16.86 -2.26 -1.64
CA THR A 44 18.23 -1.73 -1.75
C THR A 44 18.32 -0.25 -1.39
N LYS A 45 17.48 0.58 -2.01
CA LYS A 45 17.49 2.04 -1.82
C LYS A 45 16.62 2.45 -0.65
N GLU A 46 15.37 1.97 -0.62
CA GLU A 46 14.37 2.39 0.37
C GLU A 46 14.46 1.59 1.67
N LYS A 47 15.19 0.47 1.67
CA LYS A 47 15.43 -0.40 2.84
C LYS A 47 14.13 -0.88 3.50
N LEU A 48 13.08 -1.10 2.70
CA LEU A 48 11.77 -1.51 3.17
C LEU A 48 11.67 -3.03 3.24
N SER A 49 10.96 -3.51 4.26
CA SER A 49 10.61 -4.93 4.41
C SER A 49 9.40 -5.28 3.56
N LEU A 50 9.37 -6.48 2.98
CA LEU A 50 8.14 -7.00 2.35
C LEU A 50 6.98 -7.13 3.33
N ARG A 51 7.25 -7.19 4.64
CA ARG A 51 6.20 -7.22 5.66
C ARG A 51 5.73 -5.82 6.09
N SER A 52 6.17 -4.77 5.39
CA SER A 52 5.75 -3.40 5.69
C SER A 52 4.24 -3.27 5.51
N VAL A 53 3.55 -2.88 6.58
CA VAL A 53 2.09 -2.64 6.55
C VAL A 53 1.68 -1.54 5.56
N SER A 54 2.60 -0.66 5.16
CA SER A 54 2.31 0.36 4.15
C SER A 54 2.11 -0.22 2.75
N HIS A 55 2.85 -1.29 2.42
CA HIS A 55 2.81 -1.90 1.08
C HIS A 55 2.18 -3.30 1.07
N SER A 56 2.02 -3.91 2.24
CA SER A 56 1.48 -5.26 2.45
C SER A 56 0.37 -5.20 3.49
N ASN A 57 -0.79 -4.74 3.03
CA ASN A 57 -2.01 -4.59 3.81
C ASN A 57 -3.22 -5.08 3.01
N THR A 58 -4.31 -5.33 3.72
CA THR A 58 -5.64 -5.66 3.18
C THR A 58 -6.57 -4.45 3.18
N VAL A 59 -6.04 -3.22 3.13
CA VAL A 59 -6.86 -2.01 3.04
C VAL A 59 -7.70 -2.05 1.76
N ASP A 60 -9.01 -2.11 1.96
CA ASP A 60 -10.04 -1.87 0.96
C ASP A 60 -10.24 -0.35 0.76
N PRO A 61 -9.92 0.21 -0.42
CA PRO A 61 -10.09 1.63 -0.70
C PRO A 61 -11.56 2.07 -0.80
N MET A 62 -12.50 1.14 -0.96
CA MET A 62 -13.93 1.43 -1.07
C MET A 62 -14.62 1.49 0.29
N LYS A 63 -13.91 1.17 1.37
CA LYS A 63 -14.44 1.13 2.73
C LYS A 63 -13.76 2.18 3.60
N CYS A 64 -14.54 3.04 4.25
CA CYS A 64 -13.97 4.03 5.16
C CYS A 64 -13.50 3.40 6.47
N PHE A 65 -12.47 4.00 7.05
CA PHE A 65 -11.98 3.64 8.38
C PHE A 65 -12.96 4.04 9.49
N CYS A 66 -13.05 3.20 10.51
CA CYS A 66 -13.79 3.48 11.74
C CYS A 66 -13.14 4.67 12.46
N ARG A 67 -13.90 5.74 12.67
CA ARG A 67 -13.40 6.93 13.38
C ARG A 67 -12.91 6.59 14.79
N PHE A 68 -13.61 5.71 15.51
CA PHE A 68 -13.25 5.36 16.89
C PHE A 68 -11.95 4.55 16.98
N ASP A 69 -11.67 3.71 15.98
CA ASP A 69 -10.40 2.97 15.87
C ASP A 69 -9.24 3.91 15.53
N LEU A 70 -9.47 4.90 14.66
CA LEU A 70 -8.43 5.88 14.31
C LEU A 70 -8.06 6.81 15.48
N THR A 71 -9.00 7.14 16.37
CA THR A 71 -8.77 8.04 17.50
C THR A 71 -8.59 7.32 18.84
N GLY A 72 -8.69 6.00 18.88
CA GLY A 72 -8.73 5.23 20.13
C GLY A 72 -9.02 3.76 19.89
N THR A 73 -10.09 3.24 20.50
CA THR A 73 -10.48 1.83 20.37
C THR A 73 -11.97 1.75 20.06
N CYS A 74 -12.32 1.01 19.00
CA CYS A 74 -13.70 0.66 18.72
C CYS A 74 -14.13 -0.53 19.60
N ASN A 75 -15.24 -0.39 20.32
CA ASN A 75 -15.82 -1.41 21.20
C ASN A 75 -17.11 -2.04 20.63
N ASP A 76 -17.38 -1.81 19.35
CA ASP A 76 -18.54 -2.36 18.66
C ASP A 76 -18.11 -3.64 17.93
N ASP A 77 -18.62 -4.78 18.38
CA ASP A 77 -18.31 -6.09 17.80
C ASP A 77 -18.89 -6.24 16.38
N ASP A 78 -19.97 -5.52 16.07
CA ASP A 78 -20.64 -5.53 14.78
C ASP A 78 -20.28 -4.28 13.92
N CYS A 79 -19.13 -3.67 14.20
CA CYS A 79 -18.72 -2.45 13.52
C CYS A 79 -18.52 -2.70 12.01
N ARG A 80 -19.32 -2.00 11.20
CA ARG A 80 -19.30 -2.14 9.74
C ARG A 80 -18.17 -1.39 9.06
N TRP A 81 -17.40 -0.58 9.77
CA TRP A 81 -16.30 0.21 9.21
C TRP A 81 -15.00 -0.61 9.13
N GLN A 82 -13.98 -0.08 8.46
CA GLN A 82 -12.67 -0.73 8.38
C GLN A 82 -11.81 -0.39 9.61
N HIS A 83 -11.15 -1.38 10.20
CA HIS A 83 -10.18 -1.15 11.29
C HIS A 83 -8.75 -1.38 10.82
N MET A 84 -7.81 -0.61 11.36
CA MET A 84 -6.38 -0.77 11.05
C MET A 84 -5.86 -2.15 11.47
N ARG A 85 -6.35 -2.68 12.61
CA ARG A 85 -5.98 -4.02 13.09
C ARG A 85 -6.31 -5.12 12.09
N ASP A 86 -7.43 -4.99 11.38
CA ASP A 86 -7.93 -5.95 10.39
C ASP A 86 -7.25 -5.77 9.01
N CYS A 87 -6.54 -4.66 8.82
CA CYS A 87 -5.82 -4.33 7.59
C CYS A 87 -4.41 -4.94 7.52
N THR A 88 -3.95 -5.58 8.60
CA THR A 88 -2.59 -6.16 8.64
C THR A 88 -2.59 -7.53 7.98
N MET A 89 -1.70 -7.76 7.01
CA MET A 89 -1.58 -9.07 6.37
C MET A 89 -0.75 -10.04 7.21
N MET A 90 -1.25 -11.26 7.36
CA MET A 90 -0.48 -12.37 7.91
C MET A 90 0.55 -12.89 6.89
N GLY A 91 1.56 -13.64 7.35
CA GLY A 91 2.65 -14.11 6.49
C GLY A 91 2.19 -15.00 5.33
N ASN A 92 1.21 -15.87 5.56
CA ASN A 92 0.60 -16.70 4.54
C ASN A 92 -0.17 -15.89 3.49
N GLN A 93 -0.93 -14.88 3.93
CA GLN A 93 -1.66 -14.00 3.02
C GLN A 93 -0.71 -13.13 2.20
N LEU A 94 0.37 -12.63 2.79
CA LEU A 94 1.43 -11.92 2.07
C LEU A 94 2.08 -12.81 1.01
N PHE A 95 2.36 -14.07 1.33
CA PHE A 95 2.91 -15.02 0.38
C PHE A 95 1.95 -15.26 -0.80
N GLN A 96 0.67 -15.45 -0.50
CA GLN A 96 -0.38 -15.57 -1.51
C GLN A 96 -0.51 -14.33 -2.40
N ASP A 97 -0.50 -13.15 -1.79
CA ASP A 97 -0.56 -11.86 -2.49
C ASP A 97 0.65 -11.65 -3.40
N ILE A 98 1.87 -11.97 -2.96
CA ILE A 98 3.06 -11.82 -3.80
C ILE A 98 3.00 -12.76 -5.01
N LEU A 99 2.56 -13.99 -4.78
CA LEU A 99 2.51 -15.02 -5.80
C LEU A 99 1.48 -14.74 -6.89
N SER A 100 0.36 -14.10 -6.56
CA SER A 100 -0.68 -13.76 -7.54
C SER A 100 -0.18 -12.84 -8.67
N TYR A 101 0.93 -12.12 -8.48
CA TYR A 101 1.56 -11.30 -9.52
C TYR A 101 2.41 -12.11 -10.52
N SER A 102 2.71 -13.38 -10.21
CA SER A 102 3.58 -14.24 -11.02
C SER A 102 2.99 -15.64 -11.18
N LEU A 103 1.90 -15.76 -11.93
CA LEU A 103 1.23 -17.03 -12.23
C LEU A 103 2.17 -18.14 -12.78
N PRO A 104 3.18 -17.84 -13.63
CA PRO A 104 4.10 -18.86 -14.12
C PRO A 104 4.90 -19.57 -13.02
N LEU A 105 5.19 -18.89 -11.90
CA LEU A 105 5.90 -19.49 -10.76
C LEU A 105 5.03 -20.49 -9.96
N ILE A 106 3.71 -20.43 -10.15
CA ILE A 106 2.73 -21.32 -9.51
C ILE A 106 2.30 -22.44 -10.47
N GLY A 107 2.83 -22.47 -11.69
CA GLY A 107 2.42 -23.42 -12.73
C GLY A 107 1.01 -23.16 -13.28
N CYS A 108 0.46 -21.96 -13.06
CA CYS A 108 -0.84 -21.56 -13.60
C CYS A 108 -0.67 -20.83 -14.94
N PRO A 109 -1.47 -21.17 -15.97
CA PRO A 109 -1.57 -20.37 -17.19
C PRO A 109 -2.19 -19.00 -16.88
N GLU A 110 -1.90 -17.98 -17.70
CA GLU A 110 -2.42 -16.61 -17.54
C GLU A 110 -3.97 -16.53 -17.59
N SER A 111 -4.65 -17.60 -18.02
CA SER A 111 -6.10 -17.72 -18.07
C SER A 111 -6.75 -18.28 -16.80
N SER A 112 -5.99 -18.57 -15.74
CA SER A 112 -6.52 -19.13 -14.49
C SER A 112 -7.39 -18.12 -13.72
N SER A 113 -8.47 -18.61 -13.11
CA SER A 113 -9.32 -17.79 -12.24
C SER A 113 -8.64 -17.48 -10.89
N ASN A 114 -9.13 -16.48 -10.16
CA ASN A 114 -8.59 -16.15 -8.82
C ASN A 114 -8.67 -17.35 -7.88
N GLU A 115 -9.75 -18.13 -7.93
CA GLU A 115 -9.92 -19.36 -7.17
C GLU A 115 -8.84 -20.40 -7.50
N ASP A 116 -8.52 -20.59 -8.77
CA ASP A 116 -7.47 -21.52 -9.20
C ASP A 116 -6.09 -21.09 -8.68
N ILE A 117 -5.81 -19.78 -8.75
CA ILE A 117 -4.56 -19.18 -8.24
C ILE A 117 -4.45 -19.36 -6.73
N HIS A 118 -5.54 -19.15 -5.98
CA HIS A 118 -5.59 -19.36 -4.54
C HIS A 118 -5.30 -20.82 -4.16
N VAL A 119 -5.91 -21.78 -4.87
CA VAL A 119 -5.69 -23.22 -4.64
C VAL A 119 -4.25 -23.62 -4.96
N ALA A 120 -3.70 -23.13 -6.06
CA ALA A 120 -2.34 -23.44 -6.49
C ALA A 120 -1.29 -22.82 -5.55
N THR A 121 -1.55 -21.61 -5.05
CA THR A 121 -0.66 -20.92 -4.12
C THR A 121 -0.60 -21.62 -2.75
N GLY A 122 -1.73 -22.16 -2.27
CA GLY A 122 -1.78 -22.94 -1.03
C GLY A 122 -0.96 -24.24 -1.05
N ARG A 123 -0.52 -24.69 -2.24
CA ARG A 123 0.26 -25.92 -2.44
C ARG A 123 1.77 -25.68 -2.57
N SER A 124 2.22 -24.45 -2.79
CA SER A 124 3.62 -24.14 -3.05
C SER A 124 4.43 -24.02 -1.75
N ASN A 125 5.20 -25.07 -1.43
CA ASN A 125 6.10 -25.13 -0.26
C ASN A 125 7.46 -24.42 -0.46
N SER A 126 7.67 -23.74 -1.59
CA SER A 126 9.00 -23.28 -2.02
C SER A 126 9.26 -21.80 -1.68
N LEU A 127 9.34 -21.51 -0.37
CA LEU A 127 9.77 -20.19 0.16
C LEU A 127 11.14 -19.75 -0.40
N LEU A 128 12.05 -20.69 -0.67
CA LEU A 128 13.43 -20.38 -1.10
C LEU A 128 13.55 -19.92 -2.56
N PHE A 129 12.69 -20.39 -3.46
CA PHE A 129 12.90 -20.17 -4.90
C PHE A 129 12.48 -18.76 -5.33
N ILE A 130 11.44 -18.20 -4.71
CA ILE A 130 10.88 -16.89 -5.09
C ILE A 130 11.63 -15.74 -4.43
N ILE A 131 12.14 -15.96 -3.21
CA ILE A 131 13.09 -15.02 -2.61
C ILE A 131 14.34 -14.92 -3.49
N GLY A 132 14.79 -16.02 -4.11
CA GLY A 132 15.94 -16.03 -5.03
C GLY A 132 15.71 -15.37 -6.39
N ILE A 133 14.48 -15.35 -6.94
CA ILE A 133 14.17 -14.69 -8.22
C ILE A 133 13.92 -13.18 -8.05
N ILE A 134 13.55 -12.73 -6.85
CA ILE A 134 13.38 -11.30 -6.52
C ILE A 134 14.68 -10.70 -5.96
N VAL A 135 15.73 -11.51 -5.71
CA VAL A 135 17.09 -11.06 -5.34
C VAL A 135 17.93 -10.82 -6.59
#